data_AF-A0A0W0XGA7-F1
#
_entry.id   AF-A0A0W0XGA7-F1
#
_cell.length_a   1.000
_cell.length_b   1.000
_cell.length_c   1.000
_cell.angle_alpha   90.00
_cell.angle_beta   90.00
_cell.angle_gamma   90.00
#
_symmetry.space_group_name_H-M   'P 1'
#
loop_
_entity.id
_entity.type
_entity.pdbx_description
1 polymer ?
#
loop_
_entity_poly.entity_id
_entity_poly.type
_entity_poly.pdbx_seq_one_letter_code
_entity_poly.pdbx_strand_id
1 'polypeptide(L)'
;MKNHNIDWLVSSLHHSKALIKYEIKQLESRLKFYLTGGNERTPPVEEVVALCTSLIRCYDQYLKMMDSKYRPIMPDEAGELSFKTWFDCYAQIESLQSLGLYSITIVEELTKIQALHRQYQQLKLLISRGDVASRQKVEDVAWFHAIKPLIQASAPNDWLKAIVLFANQQSGINVNDCLVHLSQLDNQQLLHLANAFRHEEYLHIISAIFFYKLYPQKLFNHSLHPEKLVSVKNRLSLLYDFIEILHQTLVQTITQRGLPKIQDYLFHSEDLPQGIEIEIGDDCRDLILSAIKSWNISIAITEAHPSMNQLHEIFCAYKFWFNPARLIDAVMILEQKFIKHHGQVNSKDDFFHQMRSLYRQLTTTECLDLYGYFANKDSNYLMRTLLVVKRGELLSWLPALNSAELDAINRVYGSLACVMSALRDELATRHISTAPYKHDLHELTEKKLTPGRRNRNAVIRIITLYTKKTPRPNTNLEELFKTVES
;
A
#
# COMPACT_ATOMS: atom_id res chain seq x y z
N MET A 1 5.69 -49.93 27.64
CA MET A 1 4.98 -48.73 27.13
C MET A 1 4.59 -47.85 28.31
N LYS A 2 5.33 -46.77 28.54
CA LYS A 2 4.94 -45.69 29.44
C LYS A 2 5.16 -44.39 28.66
N ASN A 3 4.07 -43.73 28.32
CA ASN A 3 4.07 -42.42 27.65
C ASN A 3 4.83 -41.42 28.53
N HIS A 4 5.96 -40.94 28.04
CA HIS A 4 6.55 -39.71 28.51
C HIS A 4 5.91 -38.59 27.71
N ASN A 5 4.83 -38.03 28.26
CA ASN A 5 4.23 -36.83 27.70
C ASN A 5 5.14 -35.66 28.10
N ILE A 6 5.71 -35.02 27.10
CA ILE A 6 6.63 -33.90 27.25
C ILE A 6 5.77 -32.67 27.55
N ASP A 7 5.73 -32.23 28.81
CA ASP A 7 5.16 -30.94 29.21
C ASP A 7 6.01 -29.80 28.60
N TRP A 8 5.59 -29.31 27.43
CA TRP A 8 6.16 -28.15 26.78
C TRP A 8 5.79 -26.87 27.56
N LEU A 9 6.75 -26.36 28.34
CA LEU A 9 7.17 -24.95 28.52
C LEU A 9 6.15 -23.79 28.69
N VAL A 10 4.84 -24.04 28.76
CA VAL A 10 3.80 -23.04 28.99
C VAL A 10 2.88 -23.58 30.08
N SER A 11 2.78 -22.88 31.22
CA SER A 11 1.86 -23.29 32.27
C SER A 11 0.44 -23.45 31.70
N SER A 12 -0.31 -24.45 32.15
CA SER A 12 -1.71 -24.67 31.74
C SER A 12 -2.58 -23.42 31.88
N LEU A 13 -2.22 -22.53 32.82
CA LEU A 13 -2.80 -21.22 33.03
C LEU A 13 -2.51 -20.24 31.87
N HIS A 14 -1.29 -20.18 31.35
CA HIS A 14 -0.94 -19.34 30.20
C HIS A 14 -1.60 -19.83 28.92
N HIS A 15 -1.71 -21.15 28.73
CA HIS A 15 -2.45 -21.73 27.61
C HIS A 15 -3.94 -21.36 27.69
N SER A 16 -4.55 -21.50 28.86
CA SER A 16 -5.95 -21.10 29.10
C SER A 16 -6.17 -19.59 28.90
N LYS A 17 -5.20 -18.75 29.31
CA LYS A 17 -5.23 -17.29 29.11
C LYS A 17 -5.20 -16.94 27.62
N ALA A 18 -4.36 -17.61 26.84
CA ALA A 18 -4.25 -17.41 25.40
C ALA A 18 -5.53 -17.85 24.66
N LEU A 19 -6.13 -18.98 25.05
CA LEU A 19 -7.40 -19.46 24.49
C LEU A 19 -8.54 -18.47 24.70
N ILE A 20 -8.70 -17.94 25.93
CA ILE A 20 -9.75 -16.95 26.21
C ILE A 20 -9.48 -15.64 25.45
N LYS A 21 -8.24 -15.17 25.34
CA LYS A 21 -7.91 -13.99 24.51
C LYS A 21 -8.28 -14.21 23.05
N TYR A 22 -8.02 -15.40 22.52
CA TYR A 22 -8.37 -15.75 21.16
C TYR A 22 -9.88 -15.78 20.94
N GLU A 23 -10.64 -16.38 21.87
CA GLU A 23 -12.10 -16.41 21.82
C GLU A 23 -12.71 -15.00 21.90
N ILE A 24 -12.20 -14.15 22.79
CA ILE A 24 -12.59 -12.74 22.88
C ILE A 24 -12.39 -12.06 21.52
N LYS A 25 -11.21 -12.16 20.90
CA LYS A 25 -10.93 -11.55 19.60
C LYS A 25 -11.86 -12.04 18.48
N GLN A 26 -12.20 -13.33 18.47
CA GLN A 26 -13.15 -13.87 17.50
C GLN A 26 -14.56 -13.30 17.70
N LEU A 27 -15.01 -13.22 18.95
CA LEU A 27 -16.32 -12.66 19.28
C LEU A 27 -16.39 -11.14 18.99
N GLU A 28 -15.32 -10.40 19.26
CA GLU A 28 -15.18 -8.97 18.92
C GLU A 28 -15.27 -8.74 17.41
N SER A 29 -14.57 -9.57 16.62
CA SER A 29 -14.58 -9.48 15.15
C SER A 29 -15.97 -9.76 14.58
N ARG A 30 -16.68 -10.75 15.13
CA ARG A 30 -18.06 -11.08 14.74
C ARG A 30 -19.04 -9.99 15.16
N LEU A 31 -18.89 -9.44 16.36
CA LEU A 31 -19.70 -8.32 16.83
C LEU A 31 -19.51 -7.10 15.94
N LYS A 32 -18.26 -6.77 15.58
CA LYS A 32 -17.94 -5.70 14.64
C LYS A 32 -18.65 -5.90 13.30
N PHE A 33 -18.59 -7.12 12.74
CA PHE A 33 -19.29 -7.45 11.50
C PHE A 33 -20.80 -7.16 11.56
N TYR A 34 -21.48 -7.48 12.67
CA TYR A 34 -22.92 -7.19 12.81
C TYR A 34 -23.24 -5.71 13.08
N LEU A 35 -22.34 -4.99 13.75
CA LEU A 35 -22.52 -3.57 14.04
C LEU A 35 -22.13 -2.66 12.87
N THR A 36 -21.23 -3.10 11.99
CA THR A 36 -20.72 -2.33 10.84
C THR A 36 -21.14 -2.91 9.48
N GLY A 37 -21.90 -4.00 9.44
CA GLY A 37 -22.35 -4.70 8.22
C GLY A 37 -23.47 -3.98 7.50
N GLY A 38 -23.16 -3.35 6.37
CA GLY A 38 -24.03 -2.40 5.64
C GLY A 38 -25.20 -2.94 4.82
N ASN A 39 -25.77 -4.12 5.12
CA ASN A 39 -26.88 -4.67 4.30
C ASN A 39 -28.24 -4.76 5.02
N GLU A 40 -28.30 -4.67 6.35
CA GLU A 40 -29.56 -4.63 7.09
C GLU A 40 -29.60 -3.34 7.92
N ARG A 41 -30.64 -2.52 7.71
CA ARG A 41 -30.81 -1.19 8.34
C ARG A 41 -30.93 -1.22 9.87
N THR A 42 -30.88 -2.40 10.48
CA THR A 42 -30.85 -2.62 11.93
C THR A 42 -30.02 -3.86 12.20
N PRO A 43 -29.02 -3.82 13.10
CA PRO A 43 -28.29 -5.02 13.48
C PRO A 43 -29.29 -6.03 14.07
N PRO A 44 -29.13 -7.33 13.76
CA PRO A 44 -30.03 -8.35 14.28
C PRO A 44 -29.83 -8.45 15.80
N VAL A 45 -30.82 -7.90 16.53
CA VAL A 45 -30.72 -7.57 17.96
C VAL A 45 -30.40 -8.81 18.80
N GLU A 46 -31.00 -9.95 18.45
CA GLU A 46 -30.82 -11.21 19.16
C GLU A 46 -29.37 -11.71 19.08
N GLU A 47 -28.77 -11.66 17.89
CA GLU A 47 -27.41 -12.08 17.60
C GLU A 47 -26.39 -11.16 18.27
N VAL A 48 -26.62 -9.85 18.22
CA VAL A 48 -25.74 -8.89 18.87
C VAL A 48 -25.81 -9.02 20.40
N VAL A 49 -27.00 -9.18 20.97
CA VAL A 49 -27.18 -9.42 22.40
C VAL A 49 -26.54 -10.74 22.84
N ALA A 50 -26.62 -11.80 22.00
CA ALA A 50 -25.95 -13.07 22.24
C ALA A 50 -24.42 -12.94 22.21
N LEU A 51 -23.88 -12.17 21.27
CA LEU A 51 -22.44 -11.89 21.17
C LEU A 51 -21.93 -11.06 22.36
N CYS A 52 -22.64 -9.99 22.75
CA CYS A 52 -22.31 -9.22 23.94
C CYS A 52 -22.36 -10.09 25.20
N THR A 53 -23.37 -10.95 25.35
CA THR A 53 -23.47 -11.89 26.47
C THR A 53 -22.29 -12.87 26.51
N SER A 54 -21.87 -13.38 25.35
CA SER A 54 -20.71 -14.26 25.24
C SER A 54 -19.41 -13.53 25.60
N LEU A 55 -19.23 -12.30 25.13
CA LEU A 55 -18.07 -11.46 25.45
C LEU A 55 -17.98 -11.15 26.95
N ILE A 56 -19.08 -10.74 27.57
CA ILE A 56 -19.17 -10.48 29.03
C ILE A 56 -18.69 -11.73 29.80
N ARG A 57 -19.17 -12.92 29.41
CA ARG A 57 -18.77 -14.19 30.03
C ARG A 57 -17.27 -14.47 29.85
N CYS A 58 -16.72 -14.28 28.66
CA CYS A 58 -15.30 -14.49 28.40
C CYS A 58 -14.42 -13.51 29.20
N TYR A 59 -14.82 -12.25 29.32
CA TYR A 59 -14.12 -11.28 30.16
C TYR A 59 -14.23 -11.59 31.66
N ASP A 60 -15.37 -12.09 32.15
CA ASP A 60 -15.50 -12.55 33.54
C ASP A 60 -14.58 -13.74 33.82
N GLN A 61 -14.49 -14.70 32.90
CA GLN A 61 -13.56 -15.82 33.02
C GLN A 61 -12.11 -15.34 33.01
N TYR A 62 -11.79 -14.39 32.13
CA TYR A 62 -10.47 -13.80 32.05
C TYR A 62 -10.08 -13.04 33.33
N LEU A 63 -10.99 -12.25 33.90
CA LEU A 63 -10.78 -11.52 35.15
C LEU A 63 -10.60 -12.48 36.33
N LYS A 64 -11.39 -13.55 36.43
CA LYS A 64 -11.22 -14.61 37.46
C LYS A 64 -9.86 -15.31 37.38
N MET A 65 -9.30 -15.44 36.17
CA MET A 65 -7.97 -16.03 35.98
C MET A 65 -6.84 -15.08 36.37
N MET A 66 -7.06 -13.76 36.30
CA MET A 66 -6.06 -12.74 36.64
C MET A 66 -6.11 -12.33 38.12
N ASP A 67 -7.30 -12.36 38.73
CA ASP A 67 -7.51 -12.11 40.15
C ASP A 67 -8.51 -13.13 40.72
N SER A 68 -8.02 -14.05 41.55
CA SER A 68 -8.84 -15.09 42.18
C SER A 68 -9.85 -14.55 43.19
N LYS A 69 -9.73 -13.27 43.59
CA LYS A 69 -10.67 -12.57 44.46
C LYS A 69 -11.71 -11.75 43.68
N TYR A 70 -11.63 -11.71 42.35
CA TYR A 70 -12.59 -11.00 41.51
C TYR A 70 -14.00 -11.56 41.69
N ARG A 71 -14.93 -10.68 42.05
CA ARG A 71 -16.37 -10.96 42.06
C ARG A 71 -17.00 -10.33 40.82
N PRO A 72 -17.81 -11.08 40.05
CA PRO A 72 -18.52 -10.52 38.90
C PRO A 72 -19.29 -9.28 39.32
N ILE A 73 -19.08 -8.18 38.60
CA ILE A 73 -19.87 -6.96 38.77
C ILE A 73 -21.26 -7.27 38.21
N MET A 74 -22.23 -7.43 39.10
CA MET A 74 -23.63 -7.58 38.70
C MET A 74 -24.08 -6.28 38.04
N PRO A 75 -24.83 -6.35 36.93
CA PRO A 75 -25.40 -5.16 36.32
C PRO A 75 -26.35 -4.54 37.34
N ASP A 76 -26.00 -3.37 37.85
CA ASP A 76 -26.91 -2.58 38.65
C ASP A 76 -28.01 -2.11 37.70
N GLU A 77 -29.21 -2.70 37.79
CA GLU A 77 -30.36 -2.34 36.94
C GLU A 77 -30.77 -0.85 37.13
N ALA A 78 -30.21 -0.19 38.15
CA ALA A 78 -30.41 1.21 38.50
C ALA A 78 -29.19 2.14 38.23
N GLY A 79 -28.11 1.65 37.61
CA GLY A 79 -26.97 2.50 37.25
C GLY A 79 -27.32 3.42 36.07
N GLU A 80 -27.14 4.73 36.22
CA GLU A 80 -27.26 5.69 35.12
C GLU A 80 -26.47 5.19 33.90
N LEU A 81 -27.15 5.03 32.77
CA LEU A 81 -26.49 4.74 31.51
C LEU A 81 -25.50 5.88 31.23
N SER A 82 -24.21 5.57 31.23
CA SER A 82 -23.16 6.56 30.92
C SER A 82 -23.27 7.08 29.49
N PHE A 83 -23.97 6.36 28.61
CA PHE A 83 -24.12 6.69 27.20
C PHE A 83 -25.59 6.72 26.80
N LYS A 84 -25.92 7.66 25.92
CA LYS A 84 -27.27 7.81 25.37
C LYS A 84 -27.53 6.88 24.18
N THR A 85 -26.49 6.39 23.50
CA THR A 85 -26.63 5.55 22.30
C THR A 85 -25.67 4.37 22.31
N TRP A 86 -26.03 3.29 21.61
CA TRP A 86 -25.17 2.11 21.48
C TRP A 86 -23.89 2.41 20.68
N PHE A 87 -23.94 3.35 19.72
CA PHE A 87 -22.80 3.76 18.91
C PHE A 87 -21.73 4.46 19.75
N ASP A 88 -22.12 5.40 20.60
CA ASP A 88 -21.18 6.09 21.51
C ASP A 88 -20.49 5.08 22.44
N CYS A 89 -21.24 4.08 22.92
CA CYS A 89 -20.71 2.99 23.74
C CYS A 89 -19.74 2.10 22.94
N TYR A 90 -20.05 1.79 21.68
CA TYR A 90 -19.18 1.00 20.81
C TYR A 90 -17.89 1.73 20.40
N ALA A 91 -17.96 3.03 20.10
CA ALA A 91 -16.78 3.86 19.84
C ALA A 91 -15.84 3.90 21.06
N GLN A 92 -16.40 3.95 22.28
CA GLN A 92 -15.60 3.86 23.50
C GLN A 92 -14.95 2.48 23.67
N ILE A 93 -15.63 1.39 23.26
CA ILE A 93 -15.05 0.05 23.23
C ILE A 93 -13.87 0.00 22.25
N GLU A 94 -14.01 0.54 21.04
CA GLU A 94 -12.94 0.56 20.04
C GLU A 94 -11.74 1.41 20.51
N SER A 95 -12.00 2.55 21.17
CA SER A 95 -10.95 3.36 21.82
C SER A 95 -10.20 2.59 22.90
N LEU A 96 -10.93 1.87 23.77
CA LEU A 96 -10.32 1.02 24.79
C LEU A 96 -9.51 -0.12 24.16
N GLN A 97 -9.97 -0.72 23.06
CA GLN A 97 -9.24 -1.77 22.34
C GLN A 97 -7.94 -1.26 21.69
N SER A 98 -7.99 -0.10 21.02
CA SER A 98 -6.87 0.48 20.26
C SER A 98 -5.71 0.95 21.16
N LEU A 99 -6.00 1.39 22.38
CA LEU A 99 -5.01 1.69 23.43
C LEU A 99 -4.19 0.45 23.90
N GLY A 100 -4.27 -0.68 23.20
CA GLY A 100 -3.97 -2.02 23.71
C GLY A 100 -2.74 -2.74 23.22
N LEU A 101 -1.77 -2.09 22.57
CA LEU A 101 -0.57 -2.80 22.15
C LEU A 101 0.51 -2.90 23.24
N TYR A 102 0.44 -2.10 24.31
CA TYR A 102 1.46 -2.09 25.38
C TYR A 102 0.88 -1.75 26.76
N SER A 103 0.27 -2.72 27.44
CA SER A 103 0.03 -2.60 28.89
C SER A 103 1.34 -2.93 29.62
N ILE A 104 1.88 -1.97 30.38
CA ILE A 104 3.20 -2.09 31.02
C ILE A 104 3.07 -2.85 32.35
N THR A 105 1.88 -2.83 32.97
CA THR A 105 1.62 -3.48 34.26
C THR A 105 0.35 -4.34 34.28
N ILE A 106 0.32 -5.34 35.17
CA ILE A 106 -0.85 -6.23 35.40
C ILE A 106 -2.06 -5.43 35.91
N VAL A 107 -1.84 -4.37 36.68
CA VAL A 107 -2.89 -3.50 37.24
C VAL A 107 -3.60 -2.69 36.14
N GLU A 108 -2.85 -2.19 35.17
CA GLU A 108 -3.40 -1.53 33.98
C GLU A 108 -4.18 -2.52 33.09
N GLU A 109 -3.65 -3.73 32.91
CA GLU A 109 -4.34 -4.79 32.16
C GLU A 109 -5.70 -5.11 32.84
N LEU A 110 -5.72 -5.28 34.17
CA LEU A 110 -6.94 -5.52 34.95
C LEU A 110 -7.97 -4.38 34.82
N THR A 111 -7.53 -3.14 35.03
CA THR A 111 -8.40 -1.95 34.99
C THR A 111 -9.05 -1.80 33.61
N LYS A 112 -8.26 -2.04 32.56
CA LYS A 112 -8.74 -2.01 31.18
C LYS A 112 -9.78 -3.08 30.90
N ILE A 113 -9.54 -4.31 31.36
CA ILE A 113 -10.47 -5.42 31.11
C ILE A 113 -11.79 -5.21 31.87
N GLN A 114 -11.72 -4.65 33.09
CA GLN A 114 -12.92 -4.25 33.82
C GLN A 114 -13.69 -3.15 33.09
N ALA A 115 -12.99 -2.19 32.47
CA ALA A 115 -13.63 -1.17 31.65
C ALA A 115 -14.33 -1.79 30.43
N LEU A 116 -13.64 -2.67 29.68
CA LEU A 116 -14.23 -3.37 28.52
C LEU A 116 -15.45 -4.21 28.92
N HIS A 117 -15.35 -4.97 30.01
CA HIS A 117 -16.46 -5.77 30.55
C HIS A 117 -17.69 -4.89 30.84
N ARG A 118 -17.52 -3.77 31.53
CA ARG A 118 -18.60 -2.81 31.81
C ARG A 118 -19.20 -2.22 30.53
N GLN A 119 -18.37 -1.87 29.55
CA GLN A 119 -18.87 -1.30 28.29
C GLN A 119 -19.68 -2.34 27.50
N TYR A 120 -19.28 -3.61 27.46
CA TYR A 120 -20.09 -4.66 26.82
C TYR A 120 -21.42 -4.92 27.54
N GLN A 121 -21.48 -4.76 28.87
CA GLN A 121 -22.74 -4.79 29.62
C GLN A 121 -23.66 -3.62 29.24
N GLN A 122 -23.11 -2.41 29.12
CA GLN A 122 -23.86 -1.22 28.70
C GLN A 122 -24.35 -1.33 27.25
N LEU A 123 -23.50 -1.80 26.33
CA LEU A 123 -23.84 -2.03 24.94
C LEU A 123 -25.03 -2.99 24.80
N LYS A 124 -25.00 -4.10 25.55
CA LYS A 124 -26.12 -5.07 25.60
C LYS A 124 -27.43 -4.39 26.03
N LEU A 125 -27.40 -3.56 27.07
CA LEU A 125 -28.58 -2.85 27.57
C LEU A 125 -29.13 -1.84 26.56
N LEU A 126 -28.24 -1.08 25.92
CA LEU A 126 -28.62 -0.05 24.93
C LEU A 126 -29.27 -0.68 23.67
N ILE A 127 -28.71 -1.79 23.19
CA ILE A 127 -29.24 -2.51 22.03
C ILE A 127 -30.57 -3.20 22.36
N SER A 128 -30.69 -3.75 23.57
CA SER A 128 -31.95 -4.38 24.05
C SER A 128 -33.09 -3.37 24.25
N ARG A 129 -32.79 -2.08 24.44
CA ARG A 129 -33.79 -1.00 24.62
C ARG A 129 -34.29 -0.39 23.31
N GLY A 130 -33.79 -0.82 22.15
CA GLY A 130 -34.35 -0.46 20.83
C GLY A 130 -34.03 0.95 20.34
N ASP A 131 -33.00 1.62 20.87
CA ASP A 131 -32.68 3.02 20.54
C ASP A 131 -31.90 3.18 19.22
N VAL A 132 -32.34 2.49 18.17
CA VAL A 132 -31.59 2.35 16.90
C VAL A 132 -31.90 3.46 15.89
N ALA A 133 -32.95 4.28 16.08
CA ALA A 133 -33.52 5.02 14.95
C ALA A 133 -33.34 6.55 14.91
N SER A 134 -32.78 7.20 15.94
CA SER A 134 -32.92 8.66 16.07
C SER A 134 -31.75 9.52 15.52
N ARG A 135 -30.50 9.01 15.46
CA ARG A 135 -29.36 9.75 14.88
C ARG A 135 -28.96 9.35 13.46
N GLN A 136 -29.11 8.08 13.09
CA GLN A 136 -28.65 7.57 11.79
C GLN A 136 -29.34 8.27 10.60
N LYS A 137 -30.64 8.59 10.73
CA LYS A 137 -31.38 9.38 9.73
C LYS A 137 -30.91 10.83 9.55
N VAL A 138 -30.27 11.43 10.56
CA VAL A 138 -29.78 12.81 10.48
C VAL A 138 -28.36 12.84 9.91
N GLU A 139 -27.52 11.88 10.29
CA GLU A 139 -26.15 11.74 9.79
C GLU A 139 -26.09 11.26 8.33
N ASP A 140 -26.94 10.31 7.91
CA ASP A 140 -27.04 9.87 6.50
C ASP A 140 -27.48 11.02 5.56
N VAL A 141 -28.39 11.88 6.02
CA VAL A 141 -28.86 13.05 5.25
C VAL A 141 -27.78 14.11 5.16
N ALA A 142 -27.07 14.38 6.26
CA ALA A 142 -25.95 15.32 6.27
C ALA A 142 -24.78 14.86 5.38
N TRP A 143 -24.44 13.56 5.41
CA TRP A 143 -23.43 12.98 4.54
C TRP A 143 -23.83 13.04 3.06
N PHE A 144 -25.07 12.69 2.72
CA PHE A 144 -25.55 12.74 1.35
C PHE A 144 -25.53 14.17 0.79
N HIS A 145 -25.87 15.17 1.63
CA HIS A 145 -25.72 16.58 1.28
C HIS A 145 -24.26 16.98 1.08
N ALA A 146 -23.34 16.43 1.88
CA ALA A 146 -21.92 16.75 1.82
C ALA A 146 -21.21 16.15 0.60
N ILE A 147 -21.58 14.93 0.18
CA ILE A 147 -20.95 14.27 -0.97
C ILE A 147 -21.52 14.72 -2.32
N LYS A 148 -22.73 15.28 -2.34
CA LYS A 148 -23.42 15.72 -3.56
C LYS A 148 -22.58 16.65 -4.45
N PRO A 149 -21.87 17.67 -3.93
CA PRO A 149 -20.99 18.51 -4.75
C PRO A 149 -19.87 17.72 -5.43
N LEU A 150 -19.35 16.67 -4.80
CA LEU A 150 -18.29 15.82 -5.35
C LEU A 150 -18.81 14.97 -6.52
N ILE A 151 -20.04 14.46 -6.40
CA ILE A 151 -20.72 13.71 -7.47
C ILE A 151 -21.09 14.63 -8.65
N GLN A 152 -21.38 15.90 -8.38
CA GLN A 152 -21.78 16.88 -9.40
C GLN A 152 -20.58 17.56 -10.07
N ALA A 153 -19.38 17.42 -9.53
CA ALA A 153 -18.19 18.04 -10.09
C ALA A 153 -17.84 17.40 -11.46
N SER A 154 -17.85 18.23 -12.50
CA SER A 154 -17.50 17.84 -13.88
C SER A 154 -16.20 18.46 -14.37
N ALA A 155 -15.61 19.38 -13.59
CA ALA A 155 -14.35 20.03 -13.90
C ALA A 155 -13.32 19.74 -12.78
N PRO A 156 -12.03 19.60 -13.11
CA PRO A 156 -10.98 19.30 -12.12
C PRO A 156 -10.89 20.32 -10.98
N ASN A 157 -11.08 21.61 -11.28
CA ASN A 157 -11.06 22.69 -10.29
C ASN A 157 -12.20 22.58 -9.28
N ASP A 158 -13.41 22.27 -9.76
CA ASP A 158 -14.60 22.13 -8.92
C ASP A 158 -14.55 20.82 -8.13
N TRP A 159 -13.94 19.79 -8.69
CA TRP A 159 -13.67 18.54 -8.00
C TRP A 159 -12.75 18.71 -6.80
N LEU A 160 -11.62 19.42 -6.95
CA LEU A 160 -10.71 19.66 -5.83
C LEU A 160 -11.40 20.49 -4.73
N LYS A 161 -12.16 21.52 -5.11
CA LYS A 161 -12.96 22.31 -4.15
C LYS A 161 -14.00 21.46 -3.44
N ALA A 162 -14.68 20.57 -4.17
CA ALA A 162 -15.66 19.65 -3.61
C ALA A 162 -15.02 18.64 -2.65
N ILE A 163 -13.81 18.15 -2.94
CA ILE A 163 -13.03 17.32 -2.01
C ILE A 163 -12.74 18.07 -0.73
N VAL A 164 -12.20 19.30 -0.82
CA VAL A 164 -11.89 20.09 0.37
C VAL A 164 -13.16 20.40 1.18
N LEU A 165 -14.26 20.73 0.50
CA LEU A 165 -15.55 21.00 1.15
C LEU A 165 -16.11 19.77 1.84
N PHE A 166 -16.10 18.62 1.16
CA PHE A 166 -16.54 17.35 1.72
C PHE A 166 -15.71 16.97 2.94
N ALA A 167 -14.38 16.99 2.82
CA ALA A 167 -13.49 16.69 3.94
C ALA A 167 -13.74 17.65 5.14
N ASN A 168 -13.88 18.95 4.89
CA ASN A 168 -14.15 19.94 5.94
C ASN A 168 -15.48 19.71 6.66
N GLN A 169 -16.53 19.31 5.93
CA GLN A 169 -17.85 19.03 6.50
C GLN A 169 -17.87 17.75 7.35
N GLN A 170 -16.88 16.87 7.19
CA GLN A 170 -16.72 15.63 7.93
C GLN A 170 -15.64 15.74 9.01
N SER A 171 -15.23 16.96 9.36
CA SER A 171 -14.22 17.24 10.38
C SER A 171 -14.61 16.65 11.74
N GLY A 172 -13.71 15.87 12.34
CA GLY A 172 -13.92 15.22 13.65
C GLY A 172 -14.52 13.82 13.57
N ILE A 173 -14.91 13.35 12.38
CA ILE A 173 -15.32 11.97 12.11
C ILE A 173 -14.11 11.20 11.58
N ASN A 174 -13.99 9.91 11.90
CA ASN A 174 -12.98 9.05 11.30
C ASN A 174 -13.21 8.94 9.78
N VAL A 175 -12.15 9.12 8.99
CA VAL A 175 -12.23 9.09 7.51
C VAL A 175 -12.83 7.78 7.01
N ASN A 176 -12.43 6.66 7.60
CA ASN A 176 -12.93 5.35 7.18
C ASN A 176 -14.43 5.23 7.44
N ASP A 177 -14.91 5.70 8.59
CA ASP A 177 -16.33 5.66 8.94
C ASP A 177 -17.15 6.55 8.00
N CYS A 178 -16.64 7.74 7.68
CA CYS A 178 -17.26 8.63 6.70
C CYS A 178 -17.32 8.00 5.30
N LEU A 179 -16.29 7.29 4.87
CA LEU A 179 -16.22 6.73 3.52
C LEU A 179 -16.96 5.39 3.36
N VAL A 180 -17.32 4.70 4.46
CA VAL A 180 -18.21 3.52 4.41
C VAL A 180 -19.53 3.83 3.71
N HIS A 181 -20.03 5.06 3.85
CA HIS A 181 -21.26 5.52 3.20
C HIS A 181 -21.17 5.61 1.67
N LEU A 182 -19.97 5.52 1.06
CA LEU A 182 -19.85 5.37 -0.40
C LEU A 182 -20.60 4.15 -0.94
N SER A 183 -20.73 3.10 -0.12
CA SER A 183 -21.54 1.93 -0.43
C SER A 183 -23.05 2.22 -0.56
N GLN A 184 -23.52 3.41 -0.21
CA GLN A 184 -24.92 3.84 -0.39
C GLN A 184 -25.17 4.48 -1.77
N LEU A 185 -24.13 4.88 -2.50
CA LEU A 185 -24.25 5.50 -3.82
C LEU A 185 -24.72 4.48 -4.87
N ASP A 186 -25.39 4.97 -5.91
CA ASP A 186 -25.74 4.12 -7.05
C ASP A 186 -24.51 3.82 -7.94
N ASN A 187 -24.64 2.85 -8.85
CA ASN A 187 -23.52 2.43 -9.70
C ASN A 187 -23.05 3.54 -10.65
N GLN A 188 -23.94 4.43 -11.10
CA GLN A 188 -23.55 5.53 -12.00
C GLN A 188 -22.73 6.58 -11.23
N GLN A 189 -23.15 6.92 -10.02
CA GLN A 189 -22.44 7.84 -9.14
C GLN A 189 -21.06 7.31 -8.74
N LEU A 190 -20.96 6.02 -8.39
CA LEU A 190 -19.67 5.39 -8.09
C LEU A 190 -18.72 5.39 -9.30
N LEU A 191 -19.23 5.04 -10.49
CA LEU A 191 -18.42 5.07 -11.70
C LEU A 191 -18.02 6.49 -12.10
N HIS A 192 -18.88 7.48 -11.87
CA HIS A 192 -18.54 8.89 -12.08
C HIS A 192 -17.39 9.35 -11.18
N LEU A 193 -17.47 9.07 -9.88
CA LEU A 193 -16.39 9.36 -8.94
C LEU A 193 -15.09 8.63 -9.29
N ALA A 194 -15.19 7.36 -9.69
CA ALA A 194 -14.07 6.55 -10.14
C ALA A 194 -13.40 7.11 -11.41
N ASN A 195 -14.18 7.65 -12.34
CA ASN A 195 -13.66 8.19 -13.59
C ASN A 195 -12.80 9.44 -13.38
N ALA A 196 -13.02 10.21 -12.32
CA ALA A 196 -12.12 11.31 -11.95
C ALA A 196 -10.68 10.82 -11.75
N PHE A 197 -10.47 9.60 -11.24
CA PHE A 197 -9.14 9.00 -11.08
C PHE A 197 -8.56 8.39 -12.36
N ARG A 198 -9.23 8.55 -13.50
CA ARG A 198 -8.77 8.04 -14.82
C ARG A 198 -8.48 9.15 -15.82
N HIS A 199 -9.07 10.33 -15.63
CA HIS A 199 -8.92 11.45 -16.54
C HIS A 199 -7.65 12.26 -16.24
N GLU A 200 -6.88 12.54 -17.29
CA GLU A 200 -5.57 13.22 -17.22
C GLU A 200 -5.61 14.53 -16.46
N GLU A 201 -6.64 15.36 -16.68
CA GLU A 201 -6.75 16.68 -16.04
C GLU A 201 -6.87 16.61 -14.51
N TYR A 202 -7.49 15.55 -13.99
CA TYR A 202 -7.64 15.29 -12.55
C TYR A 202 -6.36 14.68 -11.99
N LEU A 203 -5.77 13.70 -12.71
CA LEU A 203 -4.51 13.07 -12.35
C LEU A 203 -3.37 14.09 -12.28
N HIS A 204 -3.37 15.08 -13.15
CA HIS A 204 -2.40 16.17 -13.15
C HIS A 204 -2.50 17.01 -11.86
N ILE A 205 -3.72 17.33 -11.39
CA ILE A 205 -3.91 18.03 -10.10
C ILE A 205 -3.46 17.16 -8.92
N ILE A 206 -3.84 15.87 -8.91
CA ILE A 206 -3.46 14.92 -7.84
C ILE A 206 -1.93 14.79 -7.78
N SER A 207 -1.27 14.66 -8.94
CA SER A 207 0.19 14.59 -9.07
C SER A 207 0.87 15.88 -8.64
N ALA A 208 0.29 17.05 -8.95
CA ALA A 208 0.79 18.34 -8.50
C ALA A 208 0.68 18.49 -6.97
N ILE A 209 -0.42 18.03 -6.34
CA ILE A 209 -0.55 18.00 -4.88
C ILE A 209 0.54 17.11 -4.26
N PHE A 210 0.77 15.92 -4.81
CA PHE A 210 1.85 15.03 -4.38
C PHE A 210 3.24 15.69 -4.52
N PHE A 211 3.51 16.32 -5.66
CA PHE A 211 4.78 17.02 -5.87
C PHE A 211 5.00 18.14 -4.83
N TYR A 212 3.97 18.95 -4.55
CA TYR A 212 4.09 20.01 -3.55
C TYR A 212 4.10 19.47 -2.12
N LYS A 213 3.55 18.27 -1.85
CA LYS A 213 3.76 17.53 -0.57
C LYS A 213 5.26 17.24 -0.37
N LEU A 214 5.98 16.83 -1.42
CA LEU A 214 7.43 16.57 -1.37
C LEU A 214 8.26 17.86 -1.35
N TYR A 215 7.86 18.87 -2.12
CA TYR A 215 8.60 20.12 -2.32
C TYR A 215 7.74 21.37 -2.05
N PRO A 216 7.26 21.60 -0.80
CA PRO A 216 6.33 22.67 -0.47
C PRO A 216 6.85 24.08 -0.78
N GLN A 217 8.17 24.26 -0.78
CA GLN A 217 8.84 25.51 -1.15
C GLN A 217 8.57 25.91 -2.61
N LYS A 218 8.37 24.95 -3.52
CA LYS A 218 8.13 25.23 -4.94
C LYS A 218 6.71 25.77 -5.21
N LEU A 219 5.83 25.75 -4.21
CA LEU A 219 4.49 26.32 -4.30
C LEU A 219 4.50 27.86 -4.24
N PHE A 220 5.59 28.47 -3.76
CA PHE A 220 5.69 29.91 -3.55
C PHE A 220 6.83 30.52 -4.37
N ASN A 221 6.59 31.69 -4.96
CA ASN A 221 7.61 32.42 -5.72
C ASN A 221 8.68 33.09 -4.83
N HIS A 222 8.50 33.05 -3.50
CA HIS A 222 9.36 33.72 -2.52
C HIS A 222 9.70 32.73 -1.39
N SER A 223 10.87 32.92 -0.77
CA SER A 223 11.28 32.14 0.39
C SER A 223 10.33 32.37 1.57
N LEU A 224 9.76 31.29 2.11
CA LEU A 224 8.90 31.32 3.28
C LEU A 224 9.66 30.91 4.54
N HIS A 225 9.18 31.35 5.69
CA HIS A 225 9.67 30.87 6.98
C HIS A 225 9.49 29.34 7.11
N PRO A 226 10.47 28.60 7.66
CA PRO A 226 10.41 27.14 7.76
C PRO A 226 9.14 26.60 8.42
N GLU A 227 8.65 27.24 9.47
CA GLU A 227 7.42 26.83 10.17
C GLU A 227 6.18 26.88 9.27
N LYS A 228 6.11 27.90 8.40
CA LYS A 228 5.02 28.02 7.43
C LYS A 228 5.12 26.94 6.36
N LEU A 229 6.34 26.57 5.94
CA LEU A 229 6.57 25.44 5.02
C LEU A 229 6.16 24.11 5.65
N VAL A 230 6.45 23.89 6.93
CA VAL A 230 6.00 22.69 7.67
C VAL A 230 4.47 22.64 7.74
N SER A 231 3.82 23.76 8.05
CA SER A 231 2.35 23.84 8.07
C SER A 231 1.74 23.53 6.70
N VAL A 232 2.32 24.09 5.62
CA VAL A 232 1.88 23.81 4.24
C VAL A 232 2.09 22.35 3.88
N LYS A 233 3.26 21.77 4.19
CA LYS A 233 3.55 20.36 3.96
C LYS A 233 2.52 19.47 4.65
N ASN A 234 2.24 19.72 5.92
CA ASN A 234 1.26 18.93 6.69
C ASN A 234 -0.13 18.98 6.06
N ARG A 235 -0.60 20.16 5.61
CA ARG A 235 -1.91 20.28 4.94
C ARG A 235 -1.94 19.56 3.59
N LEU A 236 -0.85 19.61 2.83
CA LEU A 236 -0.71 18.88 1.56
C LEU A 236 -0.68 17.38 1.78
N SER A 237 0.03 16.90 2.81
CA SER A 237 0.00 15.50 3.22
C SER A 237 -1.41 15.06 3.57
N LEU A 238 -2.09 15.75 4.50
CA LEU A 238 -3.46 15.40 4.91
C LEU A 238 -4.45 15.38 3.73
N LEU A 239 -4.35 16.34 2.81
CA LEU A 239 -5.18 16.39 1.62
C LEU A 239 -4.89 15.20 0.69
N TYR A 240 -3.61 14.90 0.45
CA TYR A 240 -3.22 13.79 -0.42
C TYR A 240 -3.62 12.43 0.17
N ASP A 241 -3.37 12.23 1.47
CA ASP A 241 -3.72 11.01 2.19
C ASP A 241 -5.25 10.81 2.18
N PHE A 242 -6.03 11.88 2.30
CA PHE A 242 -7.49 11.81 2.15
C PHE A 242 -7.93 11.37 0.75
N ILE A 243 -7.30 11.91 -0.31
CA ILE A 243 -7.56 11.51 -1.70
C ILE A 243 -7.21 10.04 -1.91
N GLU A 244 -6.10 9.58 -1.33
CA GLU A 244 -5.66 8.19 -1.40
C GLU A 244 -6.64 7.24 -0.73
N ILE A 245 -7.08 7.53 0.50
CA ILE A 245 -8.07 6.71 1.21
C ILE A 245 -9.39 6.68 0.43
N LEU A 246 -9.85 7.84 -0.08
CA LEU A 246 -11.04 7.92 -0.94
C LEU A 246 -10.92 7.00 -2.16
N HIS A 247 -9.79 7.04 -2.87
CA HIS A 247 -9.53 6.17 -4.01
C HIS A 247 -9.56 4.69 -3.62
N GLN A 248 -8.88 4.30 -2.53
CA GLN A 248 -8.84 2.93 -2.04
C GLN A 248 -10.25 2.42 -1.67
N THR A 249 -11.05 3.22 -0.96
CA THR A 249 -12.42 2.84 -0.59
C THR A 249 -13.32 2.72 -1.83
N LEU A 250 -13.16 3.58 -2.84
CA LEU A 250 -13.89 3.48 -4.10
C LEU A 250 -13.53 2.19 -4.87
N VAL A 251 -12.24 1.88 -4.99
CA VAL A 251 -11.76 0.64 -5.64
C VAL A 251 -12.33 -0.59 -4.94
N GLN A 252 -12.30 -0.61 -3.60
CA GLN A 252 -12.87 -1.71 -2.81
C GLN A 252 -14.38 -1.85 -3.06
N THR A 253 -15.12 -0.74 -3.01
CA THR A 253 -16.59 -0.73 -3.20
C THR A 253 -16.98 -1.18 -4.61
N ILE A 254 -16.27 -0.71 -5.64
CA ILE A 254 -16.50 -1.10 -7.04
C ILE A 254 -16.20 -2.59 -7.26
N THR A 255 -15.11 -3.09 -6.66
CA THR A 255 -14.75 -4.50 -6.73
C THR A 255 -15.79 -5.38 -6.05
N GLN A 256 -16.27 -5.00 -4.86
CA GLN A 256 -17.33 -5.73 -4.15
C GLN A 256 -18.64 -5.80 -4.94
N ARG A 257 -18.94 -4.78 -5.76
CA ARG A 257 -20.13 -4.74 -6.63
C ARG A 257 -19.93 -5.40 -8.00
N GLY A 258 -18.76 -5.98 -8.28
CA GLY A 258 -18.46 -6.61 -9.57
C GLY A 258 -18.40 -5.63 -10.74
N LEU A 259 -18.14 -4.35 -10.48
CA LEU A 259 -17.99 -3.31 -11.50
C LEU A 259 -16.55 -3.33 -12.10
N PRO A 260 -16.33 -2.72 -13.28
CA PRO A 260 -15.00 -2.69 -13.91
C PRO A 260 -13.92 -2.11 -12.98
N LYS A 261 -12.80 -2.85 -12.86
CA LYS A 261 -11.69 -2.46 -11.98
C LYS A 261 -11.09 -1.12 -12.45
N ILE A 262 -10.90 -0.20 -11.51
CA ILE A 262 -10.18 1.06 -11.72
C ILE A 262 -8.67 0.76 -11.64
N GLN A 263 -7.89 1.33 -12.55
CA GLN A 263 -6.44 1.26 -12.49
C GLN A 263 -5.90 2.31 -11.52
N ASP A 264 -4.87 1.94 -10.76
CA ASP A 264 -4.28 2.81 -9.75
C ASP A 264 -3.18 3.69 -10.35
N TYR A 265 -3.46 4.99 -10.43
CA TYR A 265 -2.54 6.01 -10.94
C TYR A 265 -1.95 6.89 -9.83
N LEU A 266 -2.28 6.62 -8.55
CA LEU A 266 -1.78 7.43 -7.44
C LEU A 266 -0.35 7.01 -7.05
N PHE A 267 0.37 7.93 -6.43
CA PHE A 267 1.66 7.68 -5.77
C PHE A 267 1.40 7.29 -4.31
N HIS A 268 1.98 6.19 -3.84
CA HIS A 268 1.80 5.70 -2.47
C HIS A 268 3.08 5.76 -1.63
N SER A 269 4.16 6.32 -2.19
CA SER A 269 5.45 6.47 -1.52
C SER A 269 5.63 7.87 -0.95
N GLU A 270 6.46 8.01 0.08
CA GLU A 270 6.84 9.32 0.65
C GLU A 270 8.02 9.98 -0.09
N ASP A 271 8.59 9.29 -1.09
CA ASP A 271 9.73 9.76 -1.89
C ASP A 271 9.57 9.45 -3.39
N LEU A 272 10.25 10.24 -4.22
CA LEU A 272 10.40 9.99 -5.66
C LEU A 272 11.81 9.48 -5.98
N PRO A 273 11.94 8.40 -6.77
CA PRO A 273 13.24 7.96 -7.28
C PRO A 273 13.96 9.06 -8.07
N GLN A 274 15.29 9.07 -7.99
CA GLN A 274 16.10 10.06 -8.70
C GLN A 274 15.87 9.99 -10.23
N GLY A 275 15.57 11.14 -10.84
CA GLY A 275 15.36 11.26 -12.28
C GLY A 275 13.92 11.04 -12.74
N ILE A 276 12.96 11.02 -11.82
CA ILE A 276 11.53 11.19 -12.11
C ILE A 276 11.18 12.68 -12.05
N GLU A 277 10.50 13.18 -13.07
CA GLU A 277 9.98 14.54 -13.11
C GLU A 277 8.46 14.48 -13.24
N ILE A 278 7.77 15.16 -12.32
CA ILE A 278 6.32 15.37 -12.41
C ILE A 278 6.14 16.69 -13.15
N GLU A 279 5.48 16.64 -14.31
CA GLU A 279 5.09 17.84 -15.05
C GLU A 279 3.98 18.56 -14.29
N ILE A 280 4.15 19.86 -14.07
CA ILE A 280 3.20 20.69 -13.33
C ILE A 280 2.86 21.88 -14.18
N GLY A 281 1.60 21.94 -14.63
CA GLY A 281 1.03 23.13 -15.24
C GLY A 281 0.96 24.26 -14.22
N ASP A 282 1.36 25.46 -14.65
CA ASP A 282 1.40 26.65 -13.81
C ASP A 282 0.01 27.01 -13.22
N ASP A 283 -1.07 26.61 -13.91
CA ASP A 283 -2.46 26.85 -13.51
C ASP A 283 -2.89 26.11 -12.23
N CYS A 284 -2.17 25.05 -11.85
CA CYS A 284 -2.51 24.27 -10.66
C CYS A 284 -2.06 24.93 -9.35
N ARG A 285 -1.10 25.87 -9.40
CA ARG A 285 -0.48 26.46 -8.20
C ARG A 285 -1.49 27.25 -7.37
N ASP A 286 -2.24 28.15 -8.00
CA ASP A 286 -3.22 29.00 -7.31
C ASP A 286 -4.41 28.19 -6.80
N LEU A 287 -4.81 27.17 -7.55
CA LEU A 287 -5.86 26.25 -7.14
C LEU A 287 -5.47 25.48 -5.87
N ILE A 288 -4.27 24.89 -5.84
CA ILE A 288 -3.76 24.15 -4.67
C ILE A 288 -3.59 25.09 -3.48
N LEU A 289 -3.08 26.31 -3.69
CA LEU A 289 -2.99 27.33 -2.66
C LEU A 289 -4.36 27.67 -2.05
N SER A 290 -5.40 27.80 -2.87
CA SER A 290 -6.76 28.02 -2.41
C SER A 290 -7.29 26.82 -1.62
N ALA A 291 -7.02 25.60 -2.07
CA ALA A 291 -7.43 24.36 -1.41
C ALA A 291 -6.81 24.24 -0.01
N ILE A 292 -5.49 24.40 0.13
CA ILE A 292 -4.82 24.28 1.44
C ILE A 292 -5.14 25.43 2.40
N LYS A 293 -5.50 26.62 1.90
CA LYS A 293 -5.98 27.74 2.73
C LYS A 293 -7.35 27.45 3.31
N SER A 294 -8.19 26.78 2.53
CA SER A 294 -9.56 26.40 2.91
C SER A 294 -9.61 25.11 3.73
N TRP A 295 -8.49 24.37 3.81
CA TRP A 295 -8.36 23.16 4.60
C TRP A 295 -8.24 23.49 6.10
N ASN A 296 -9.30 23.21 6.86
CA ASN A 296 -9.43 23.57 8.28
C ASN A 296 -9.49 22.37 9.22
N ILE A 297 -9.11 21.18 8.75
CA ILE A 297 -9.43 19.91 9.41
C ILE A 297 -8.32 19.43 10.33
N SER A 298 -8.70 18.96 11.52
CA SER A 298 -7.92 18.03 12.35
C SER A 298 -8.45 16.61 12.12
N ILE A 299 -8.09 16.00 10.99
CA ILE A 299 -8.49 14.61 10.73
C ILE A 299 -7.64 13.71 11.61
N ALA A 300 -8.27 12.89 12.46
CA ALA A 300 -7.61 11.75 13.09
C ALA A 300 -7.45 10.66 12.02
N ILE A 301 -6.51 10.84 11.09
CA ILE A 301 -6.02 9.75 10.26
C ILE A 301 -5.32 8.82 11.24
N THR A 302 -5.64 7.53 11.24
CA THR A 302 -5.01 6.58 12.16
C THR A 302 -3.50 6.65 11.94
N GLU A 303 -2.80 7.31 12.85
CA GLU A 303 -1.37 7.58 12.69
C GLU A 303 -0.65 6.24 12.67
N ALA A 304 -0.20 5.81 11.49
CA ALA A 304 0.94 4.92 11.41
C ALA A 304 2.09 5.68 12.08
N HIS A 305 2.47 5.24 13.28
CA HIS A 305 3.47 5.88 14.14
C HIS A 305 4.58 6.58 13.34
N PRO A 306 4.68 7.92 13.36
CA PRO A 306 5.64 8.67 12.54
C PRO A 306 7.11 8.33 12.86
N SER A 307 7.38 7.68 14.01
CA SER A 307 8.70 7.19 14.40
C SER A 307 9.14 5.88 13.71
N MET A 308 8.21 5.08 13.17
CA MET A 308 8.54 3.83 12.45
C MET A 308 8.86 4.05 10.98
N ASN A 309 8.24 5.05 10.34
CA ASN A 309 8.52 5.38 8.93
C ASN A 309 9.93 5.95 8.74
N GLN A 310 10.44 6.78 9.65
CA GLN A 310 11.84 7.24 9.62
C GLN A 310 12.87 6.11 9.87
N LEU A 311 12.51 5.12 10.68
CA LEU A 311 13.32 3.90 10.87
C LEU A 311 13.29 3.00 9.63
N HIS A 312 12.14 2.89 8.96
CA HIS A 312 12.00 2.19 7.69
C HIS A 312 12.76 2.86 6.54
N GLU A 313 12.81 4.19 6.49
CA GLU A 313 13.64 4.96 5.56
C GLU A 313 15.15 4.71 5.78
N ILE A 314 15.59 4.61 7.04
CA ILE A 314 16.96 4.21 7.39
C ILE A 314 17.23 2.75 6.96
N PHE A 315 16.24 1.85 7.09
CA PHE A 315 16.34 0.47 6.60
C PHE A 315 16.33 0.36 5.06
N CYS A 316 15.58 1.20 4.36
CA CYS A 316 15.52 1.26 2.89
C CYS A 316 16.80 1.86 2.29
N ALA A 317 17.38 2.88 2.94
CA ALA A 317 18.70 3.42 2.59
C ALA A 317 19.84 2.38 2.70
N TYR A 318 19.58 1.28 3.40
CA TYR A 318 20.50 0.18 3.68
C TYR A 318 20.00 -1.18 3.12
N LYS A 319 19.14 -1.22 2.09
CA LYS A 319 18.65 -2.50 1.52
C LYS A 319 19.67 -3.12 0.54
N PHE A 320 20.65 -3.78 1.15
CA PHE A 320 21.94 -4.23 0.61
C PHE A 320 21.94 -5.12 -0.63
N TRP A 321 22.77 -4.68 -1.59
CA TRP A 321 23.51 -5.44 -2.61
C TRP A 321 22.81 -5.84 -3.91
N PHE A 322 22.98 -4.96 -4.91
CA PHE A 322 22.81 -5.28 -6.31
C PHE A 322 23.62 -6.53 -6.73
N ASN A 323 22.91 -7.52 -7.32
CA ASN A 323 23.49 -8.73 -7.88
C ASN A 323 23.23 -8.77 -9.40
N PRO A 324 24.23 -8.39 -10.23
CA PRO A 324 24.05 -8.27 -11.67
C PRO A 324 23.74 -9.61 -12.35
N ALA A 325 24.30 -10.72 -11.85
CA ALA A 325 24.06 -12.06 -12.41
C ALA A 325 22.60 -12.50 -12.23
N ARG A 326 22.00 -12.22 -11.06
CA ARG A 326 20.59 -12.52 -10.80
C ARG A 326 19.65 -11.70 -11.69
N LEU A 327 19.94 -10.41 -11.88
CA LEU A 327 19.16 -9.56 -12.77
C LEU A 327 19.21 -10.08 -14.22
N ILE A 328 20.41 -10.39 -14.73
CA ILE A 328 20.60 -10.96 -16.07
C ILE A 328 19.81 -12.26 -16.21
N ASP A 329 19.97 -13.20 -15.29
CA ASP A 329 19.30 -14.49 -15.38
C ASP A 329 17.77 -14.36 -15.35
N ALA A 330 17.23 -13.47 -14.51
CA ALA A 330 15.80 -13.21 -14.44
C ALA A 330 15.25 -12.69 -15.78
N VAL A 331 15.94 -11.73 -16.40
CA VAL A 331 15.53 -11.15 -17.70
C VAL A 331 15.66 -12.19 -18.83
N MET A 332 16.75 -12.97 -18.85
CA MET A 332 16.95 -13.99 -19.88
C MET A 332 15.96 -15.16 -19.76
N ILE A 333 15.59 -15.57 -18.55
CA ILE A 333 14.55 -16.57 -18.31
C ILE A 333 13.19 -16.04 -18.76
N LEU A 334 12.89 -14.77 -18.48
CA LEU A 334 11.65 -14.13 -18.89
C LEU A 334 11.52 -14.08 -20.42
N GLU A 335 12.56 -13.64 -21.11
CA GLU A 335 12.65 -13.68 -22.58
C GLU A 335 12.45 -15.10 -23.13
N GLN A 336 13.11 -16.12 -22.54
CA GLN A 336 12.97 -17.50 -22.97
C GLN A 336 11.57 -18.09 -22.75
N LYS A 337 10.89 -17.74 -21.65
CA LYS A 337 9.52 -18.18 -21.39
C LYS A 337 8.57 -17.64 -22.45
N PHE A 338 8.74 -16.38 -22.83
CA PHE A 338 7.95 -15.76 -23.88
C PHE A 338 8.20 -16.37 -25.26
N ILE A 339 9.45 -16.69 -25.61
CA ILE A 339 9.80 -17.43 -26.83
C ILE A 339 9.15 -18.83 -26.86
N LYS A 340 9.06 -19.52 -25.72
CA LYS A 340 8.45 -20.86 -25.64
C LYS A 340 6.92 -20.84 -25.76
N HIS A 341 6.25 -19.84 -25.18
CA HIS A 341 4.78 -19.77 -25.15
C HIS A 341 4.15 -19.20 -26.42
N HIS A 342 4.87 -18.39 -27.19
CA HIS A 342 4.31 -17.66 -28.34
C HIS A 342 4.89 -18.06 -29.71
N GLY A 343 5.67 -19.14 -29.79
CA GLY A 343 6.44 -19.48 -31.00
C GLY A 343 7.64 -18.54 -31.18
N GLN A 344 8.42 -18.70 -32.26
CA GLN A 344 9.59 -17.86 -32.53
C GLN A 344 9.23 -16.36 -32.49
N VAL A 345 9.49 -15.73 -31.35
CA VAL A 345 9.50 -14.28 -31.14
C VAL A 345 10.67 -13.76 -31.97
N ASN A 346 10.44 -13.50 -33.25
CA ASN A 346 11.48 -13.07 -34.18
C ASN A 346 11.71 -11.55 -34.15
N SER A 347 10.96 -10.79 -33.34
CA SER A 347 11.15 -9.35 -33.19
C SER A 347 11.42 -8.95 -31.74
N LYS A 348 12.40 -8.06 -31.53
CA LYS A 348 12.60 -7.35 -30.25
C LYS A 348 11.36 -6.53 -29.85
N ASP A 349 10.54 -6.13 -30.83
CA ASP A 349 9.32 -5.35 -30.61
C ASP A 349 8.24 -6.18 -29.91
N ASP A 350 8.17 -7.49 -30.18
CA ASP A 350 7.23 -8.39 -29.52
C ASP A 350 7.56 -8.54 -28.03
N PHE A 351 8.84 -8.72 -27.70
CA PHE A 351 9.29 -8.78 -26.31
C PHE A 351 9.04 -7.43 -25.59
N PHE A 352 9.25 -6.32 -26.28
CA PHE A 352 8.93 -4.99 -25.78
C PHE A 352 7.44 -4.82 -25.44
N HIS A 353 6.55 -5.21 -26.35
CA HIS A 353 5.10 -5.14 -26.12
C HIS A 353 4.64 -6.03 -24.97
N GLN A 354 5.23 -7.22 -24.83
CA GLN A 354 4.93 -8.13 -23.72
C GLN A 354 5.40 -7.56 -22.38
N MET A 355 6.58 -6.94 -22.34
CA MET A 355 7.05 -6.24 -21.15
C MET A 355 6.13 -5.08 -20.74
N ARG A 356 5.67 -4.28 -21.71
CA ARG A 356 4.66 -3.24 -21.43
C ARG A 356 3.37 -3.82 -20.88
N SER A 357 2.90 -4.93 -21.45
CA SER A 357 1.69 -5.62 -20.95
C SER A 357 1.84 -6.13 -19.52
N LEU A 358 3.04 -6.54 -19.10
CA LEU A 358 3.32 -6.89 -17.72
C LEU A 358 3.31 -5.65 -16.82
N TYR A 359 3.99 -4.58 -17.22
CA TYR A 359 4.05 -3.36 -16.42
C TYR A 359 2.70 -2.68 -16.24
N ARG A 360 1.80 -2.76 -17.21
CA ARG A 360 0.40 -2.30 -17.08
C ARG A 360 -0.35 -2.93 -15.91
N GLN A 361 0.03 -4.12 -15.48
CA GLN A 361 -0.61 -4.83 -14.36
C GLN A 361 -0.09 -4.38 -13.00
N LEU A 362 1.05 -3.67 -12.96
CA LEU A 362 1.65 -3.14 -11.75
C LEU A 362 1.07 -1.76 -11.40
N THR A 363 1.04 -1.47 -10.11
CA THR A 363 0.75 -0.13 -9.58
C THR A 363 1.81 0.87 -10.00
N THR A 364 1.49 2.16 -9.90
CA THR A 364 2.42 3.23 -10.29
C THR A 364 3.65 3.28 -9.37
N THR A 365 3.46 3.06 -8.07
CA THR A 365 4.56 2.92 -7.10
C THR A 365 5.49 1.76 -7.45
N GLU A 366 4.96 0.58 -7.80
CA GLU A 366 5.79 -0.56 -8.20
C GLU A 366 6.62 -0.27 -9.47
N CYS A 367 6.03 0.43 -10.44
CA CYS A 367 6.76 0.88 -11.64
C CYS A 367 7.86 1.90 -11.31
N LEU A 368 7.61 2.82 -10.38
CA LEU A 368 8.60 3.79 -9.91
C LEU A 368 9.76 3.13 -9.17
N ASP A 369 9.47 2.20 -8.26
CA ASP A 369 10.49 1.45 -7.53
C ASP A 369 11.41 0.69 -8.50
N LEU A 370 10.83 0.03 -9.50
CA LEU A 370 11.58 -0.63 -10.58
C LEU A 370 12.44 0.36 -11.36
N TYR A 371 11.91 1.55 -11.69
CA TYR A 371 12.68 2.59 -12.35
C TYR A 371 13.86 3.04 -11.47
N GLY A 372 13.64 3.24 -10.17
CA GLY A 372 14.69 3.58 -9.21
C GLY A 372 15.81 2.55 -9.17
N TYR A 373 15.47 1.25 -9.19
CA TYR A 373 16.46 0.17 -9.26
C TYR A 373 17.26 0.18 -10.58
N PHE A 374 16.62 0.49 -11.71
CA PHE A 374 17.27 0.60 -13.01
C PHE A 374 18.11 1.88 -13.17
N ALA A 375 17.65 2.99 -12.58
CA ALA A 375 18.31 4.29 -12.61
C ALA A 375 19.48 4.39 -11.62
N ASN A 376 19.63 3.44 -10.70
CA ASN A 376 20.71 3.47 -9.72
C ASN A 376 22.11 3.37 -10.39
N LYS A 377 23.14 3.73 -9.61
CA LYS A 377 24.54 3.72 -10.06
C LYS A 377 25.01 2.32 -10.50
N ASP A 378 24.59 1.27 -9.80
CA ASP A 378 25.07 -0.09 -10.03
C ASP A 378 24.52 -0.71 -11.32
N SER A 379 23.22 -0.55 -11.59
CA SER A 379 22.54 -0.96 -12.83
C SER A 379 23.08 -0.21 -14.03
N ASN A 380 23.24 1.11 -13.93
CA ASN A 380 23.88 1.90 -14.98
C ASN A 380 25.34 1.50 -15.20
N TYR A 381 26.08 1.16 -14.15
CA TYR A 381 27.47 0.72 -14.26
C TYR A 381 27.60 -0.68 -14.89
N LEU A 382 26.64 -1.59 -14.64
CA LEU A 382 26.52 -2.85 -15.38
C LEU A 382 26.24 -2.59 -16.87
N MET A 383 25.24 -1.77 -17.20
CA MET A 383 24.88 -1.47 -18.59
C MET A 383 26.05 -0.84 -19.36
N ARG A 384 26.80 0.08 -18.74
CA ARG A 384 28.04 0.63 -19.30
C ARG A 384 29.12 -0.44 -19.50
N THR A 385 29.29 -1.34 -18.53
CA THR A 385 30.25 -2.46 -18.65
C THR A 385 29.91 -3.34 -19.86
N LEU A 386 28.63 -3.71 -20.00
CA LEU A 386 28.17 -4.52 -21.14
C LEU A 386 28.31 -3.77 -22.47
N LEU A 387 28.03 -2.47 -22.50
CA LEU A 387 28.19 -1.64 -23.69
C LEU A 387 29.64 -1.57 -24.18
N VAL A 388 30.60 -1.42 -23.25
CA VAL A 388 32.05 -1.43 -23.55
C VAL A 388 32.48 -2.78 -24.12
N VAL A 389 32.04 -3.89 -23.51
CA VAL A 389 32.32 -5.25 -24.00
C VAL A 389 31.68 -5.48 -25.38
N LYS A 390 30.44 -5.03 -25.56
CA LYS A 390 29.68 -5.09 -26.82
C LYS A 390 30.40 -4.35 -27.96
N ARG A 391 31.07 -3.24 -27.67
CA ARG A 391 31.86 -2.46 -28.65
C ARG A 391 33.19 -3.12 -29.02
N GLY A 392 33.57 -4.22 -28.36
CA GLY A 392 34.83 -4.92 -28.60
C GLY A 392 36.05 -4.20 -28.04
N GLU A 393 35.88 -3.29 -27.08
CA GLU A 393 36.99 -2.58 -26.47
C GLU A 393 37.90 -3.54 -25.67
N LEU A 394 39.22 -3.31 -25.73
CA LEU A 394 40.21 -4.13 -25.04
C LEU A 394 40.19 -3.87 -23.52
N LEU A 395 39.77 -4.89 -22.77
CA LEU A 395 39.73 -4.86 -21.30
C LEU A 395 40.84 -5.75 -20.73
N SER A 396 41.64 -5.22 -19.81
CA SER A 396 42.79 -5.94 -19.24
C SER A 396 42.46 -7.25 -18.50
N TRP A 397 41.20 -7.47 -18.17
CA TRP A 397 40.71 -8.63 -17.42
C TRP A 397 39.90 -9.61 -18.26
N LEU A 398 39.56 -9.27 -19.51
CA LEU A 398 38.73 -10.08 -20.39
C LEU A 398 39.52 -10.42 -21.67
N PRO A 399 39.70 -11.72 -22.00
CA PRO A 399 40.32 -12.10 -23.27
C PRO A 399 39.49 -11.60 -24.46
N ALA A 400 40.11 -11.54 -25.64
CA ALA A 400 39.40 -11.20 -26.88
C ALA A 400 38.25 -12.20 -27.11
N LEU A 401 37.04 -11.67 -27.30
CA LEU A 401 35.84 -12.47 -27.48
C LEU A 401 35.71 -12.93 -28.93
N ASN A 402 35.24 -14.16 -29.13
CA ASN A 402 34.84 -14.63 -30.45
C ASN A 402 33.44 -14.11 -30.83
N SER A 403 33.00 -14.36 -32.07
CA SER A 403 31.71 -13.86 -32.58
C SER A 403 30.51 -14.36 -31.77
N ALA A 404 30.50 -15.62 -31.34
CA ALA A 404 29.39 -16.18 -30.58
C ALA A 404 29.29 -15.58 -29.17
N GLU A 405 30.42 -15.32 -28.52
CA GLU A 405 30.48 -14.68 -27.21
C GLU A 405 30.02 -13.23 -27.28
N LEU A 406 30.44 -12.51 -28.34
CA LEU A 406 30.00 -11.15 -28.60
C LEU A 406 28.49 -11.08 -28.89
N ASP A 407 27.97 -12.04 -29.66
CA ASP A 407 26.52 -12.17 -29.92
C ASP A 407 25.73 -12.40 -28.62
N ALA A 408 26.25 -13.20 -27.68
CA ALA A 408 25.62 -13.40 -26.38
C ALA A 408 25.56 -12.11 -25.56
N ILE A 409 26.65 -11.34 -25.54
CA ILE A 409 26.69 -10.02 -24.89
C ILE A 409 25.69 -9.06 -25.57
N ASN A 410 25.65 -9.04 -26.90
CA ASN A 410 24.73 -8.21 -27.69
C ASN A 410 23.26 -8.52 -27.36
N ARG A 411 22.93 -9.81 -27.28
CA ARG A 411 21.58 -10.26 -26.93
C ARG A 411 21.20 -9.82 -25.52
N VAL A 412 22.00 -10.17 -24.51
CA VAL A 412 21.71 -9.84 -23.11
C VAL A 412 21.59 -8.33 -22.89
N TYR A 413 22.50 -7.54 -23.47
CA TYR A 413 22.41 -6.08 -23.42
C TYR A 413 21.10 -5.58 -24.06
N GLY A 414 20.73 -6.13 -25.22
CA GLY A 414 19.49 -5.80 -25.92
C GLY A 414 18.24 -6.10 -25.08
N SER A 415 18.18 -7.27 -24.44
CA SER A 415 17.04 -7.67 -23.61
C SER A 415 16.92 -6.80 -22.36
N LEU A 416 18.04 -6.48 -21.70
CA LEU A 416 18.06 -5.54 -20.56
C LEU A 416 17.60 -4.13 -20.96
N ALA A 417 18.14 -3.60 -22.07
CA ALA A 417 17.74 -2.30 -22.59
C ALA A 417 16.25 -2.26 -22.98
N CYS A 418 15.72 -3.36 -23.54
CA CYS A 418 14.31 -3.51 -23.88
C CYS A 418 13.41 -3.44 -22.64
N VAL A 419 13.74 -4.20 -21.59
CA VAL A 419 13.03 -4.20 -20.30
C VAL A 419 13.01 -2.80 -19.69
N MET A 420 14.18 -2.15 -19.64
CA MET A 420 14.32 -0.79 -19.12
C MET A 420 13.52 0.25 -19.94
N SER A 421 13.55 0.14 -21.27
CA SER A 421 12.83 1.08 -22.15
C SER A 421 11.31 0.89 -22.07
N ALA A 422 10.83 -0.36 -22.03
CA ALA A 422 9.42 -0.67 -21.89
C ALA A 422 8.82 -0.10 -20.59
N LEU A 423 9.60 -0.07 -19.50
CA LEU A 423 9.18 0.55 -18.24
C LEU A 423 9.04 2.07 -18.36
N ARG A 424 9.99 2.74 -19.01
CA ARG A 424 9.92 4.19 -19.24
C ARG A 424 8.74 4.57 -20.11
N ASP A 425 8.45 3.78 -21.15
CA ASP A 425 7.27 3.98 -22.00
C ASP A 425 5.96 3.77 -21.23
N GLU A 426 5.91 2.78 -20.34
CA GLU A 426 4.73 2.58 -19.47
C GLU A 426 4.56 3.74 -18.47
N LEU A 427 5.65 4.23 -17.86
CA LEU A 427 5.62 5.42 -17.00
C LEU A 427 5.18 6.66 -17.77
N ALA A 428 5.62 6.84 -19.02
CA ALA A 428 5.18 7.93 -19.88
C ALA A 428 3.68 7.84 -20.20
N THR A 429 3.13 6.63 -20.40
CA THR A 429 1.66 6.46 -20.55
C THR A 429 0.88 6.74 -19.26
N ARG A 430 1.56 6.84 -18.11
CA ARG A 430 1.00 7.28 -16.83
C ARG A 430 1.29 8.75 -16.55
N HIS A 431 1.70 9.51 -17.56
CA HIS A 431 2.04 10.94 -17.46
C HIS A 431 3.22 11.22 -16.50
N ILE A 432 4.11 10.25 -16.33
CA ILE A 432 5.33 10.38 -15.54
C ILE A 432 6.50 10.55 -16.48
N SER A 433 7.12 11.72 -16.47
CA SER A 433 8.32 11.98 -17.24
C SER A 433 9.53 11.36 -16.55
N THR A 434 10.36 10.66 -17.33
CA THR A 434 11.55 9.99 -16.82
C THR A 434 12.79 10.43 -17.56
N ALA A 435 13.83 10.81 -16.82
CA ALA A 435 15.13 11.08 -17.39
C ALA A 435 15.67 9.83 -18.12
N PRO A 436 16.40 9.98 -19.23
CA PRO A 436 17.10 8.86 -19.84
C PRO A 436 18.07 8.22 -18.86
N TYR A 437 18.14 6.89 -18.88
CA TYR A 437 19.13 6.18 -18.09
C TYR A 437 20.55 6.60 -18.53
N LYS A 438 21.40 6.92 -17.56
CA LYS A 438 22.73 7.53 -17.79
C LYS A 438 23.76 6.57 -18.41
N HIS A 439 23.38 5.40 -18.90
CA HIS A 439 24.30 4.45 -19.52
C HIS A 439 24.61 4.74 -20.99
N ASP A 440 23.77 5.54 -21.66
CA ASP A 440 23.92 5.90 -23.09
C ASP A 440 24.75 7.18 -23.31
N LEU A 441 25.17 7.86 -22.24
CA LEU A 441 25.91 9.12 -22.36
C LEU A 441 27.29 8.91 -22.98
N HIS A 442 27.48 9.53 -24.15
CA HIS A 442 28.73 9.62 -24.91
C HIS A 442 29.90 10.24 -24.10
N GLU A 443 29.62 10.89 -22.97
CA GLU A 443 30.58 11.59 -22.09
C GLU A 443 31.58 10.68 -21.37
N LEU A 444 31.51 9.35 -21.53
CA LEU A 444 32.39 8.40 -20.86
C LEU A 444 33.74 8.16 -21.56
N THR A 445 34.02 8.85 -22.66
CA THR A 445 35.28 8.70 -23.42
C THR A 445 36.54 9.08 -22.63
N GLU A 446 36.45 9.72 -21.46
CA GLU A 446 37.63 10.17 -20.71
C GLU A 446 38.02 9.31 -19.49
N LYS A 447 37.10 8.53 -18.89
CA LYS A 447 37.41 7.72 -17.69
C LYS A 447 37.42 6.23 -18.01
N LYS A 448 38.62 5.63 -17.99
CA LYS A 448 38.83 4.19 -18.15
C LYS A 448 37.97 3.40 -17.15
N LEU A 449 36.99 2.65 -17.66
CA LEU A 449 36.08 1.85 -16.84
C LEU A 449 36.85 0.71 -16.18
N THR A 450 36.79 0.60 -14.84
CA THR A 450 37.43 -0.48 -14.07
C THR A 450 36.38 -1.32 -13.32
N PRO A 451 35.65 -2.22 -14.02
CA PRO A 451 34.58 -2.98 -13.39
C PRO A 451 35.06 -3.75 -12.17
N GLY A 452 34.30 -3.70 -11.07
CA GLY A 452 34.51 -4.54 -9.89
C GLY A 452 34.17 -6.02 -10.16
N ARG A 453 34.56 -6.90 -9.23
CA ARG A 453 34.45 -8.37 -9.36
C ARG A 453 33.06 -8.86 -9.81
N ARG A 454 31.97 -8.23 -9.35
CA ARG A 454 30.59 -8.64 -9.68
C ARG A 454 30.24 -8.47 -11.15
N ASN A 455 30.57 -7.32 -11.73
CA ASN A 455 30.26 -7.06 -13.13
C ASN A 455 31.17 -7.91 -14.04
N ARG A 456 32.42 -8.14 -13.64
CA ARG A 456 33.30 -9.10 -14.33
C ARG A 456 32.71 -10.51 -14.33
N ASN A 457 32.26 -10.99 -13.17
CA ASN A 457 31.61 -12.28 -13.03
C ASN A 457 30.32 -12.38 -13.86
N ALA A 458 29.54 -11.28 -13.92
CA ALA A 458 28.34 -11.22 -14.75
C ALA A 458 28.67 -11.37 -16.24
N VAL A 459 29.70 -10.68 -16.74
CA VAL A 459 30.17 -10.81 -18.13
C VAL A 459 30.65 -12.23 -18.42
N ILE A 460 31.48 -12.82 -17.55
CA ILE A 460 31.93 -14.21 -17.69
C ILE A 460 30.73 -15.16 -17.68
N ARG A 461 29.74 -14.92 -16.83
CA ARG A 461 28.51 -15.73 -16.78
C ARG A 461 27.74 -15.65 -18.09
N ILE A 462 27.63 -14.47 -18.70
CA ILE A 462 26.97 -14.32 -20.00
C ILE A 462 27.66 -15.17 -21.06
N ILE A 463 28.98 -15.04 -21.15
CA ILE A 463 29.83 -15.80 -22.07
C ILE A 463 29.70 -17.31 -21.82
N THR A 464 29.60 -17.73 -20.56
CA THR A 464 29.53 -19.16 -20.23
C THR A 464 28.17 -19.77 -20.53
N LEU A 465 27.08 -19.06 -20.24
CA LEU A 465 25.72 -19.61 -20.24
C LEU A 465 24.92 -19.29 -21.50
N TYR A 466 25.10 -18.11 -22.08
CA TYR A 466 24.23 -17.60 -23.14
C TYR A 466 24.87 -17.63 -24.55
N THR A 467 26.10 -18.11 -24.67
CA THR A 467 26.80 -18.31 -25.96
C THR A 467 26.25 -19.49 -26.76
N LYS A 468 25.57 -20.45 -26.12
CA LYS A 468 24.98 -21.59 -26.82
C LYS A 468 23.61 -21.20 -27.40
N LYS A 469 23.51 -21.20 -28.74
CA LYS A 469 22.21 -21.23 -29.44
C LYS A 469 21.50 -22.51 -29.04
N THR A 470 20.45 -22.37 -28.22
CA THR A 470 19.61 -23.44 -27.62
C THR A 470 20.34 -24.42 -26.68
N PRO A 471 19.96 -24.53 -25.40
CA PRO A 471 20.39 -25.66 -24.60
C PRO A 471 19.82 -26.94 -25.23
N ARG A 472 20.69 -27.89 -25.60
CA ARG A 472 20.24 -29.25 -25.90
C ARG A 472 19.47 -29.74 -24.67
N PRO A 473 18.23 -30.23 -24.80
CA PRO A 473 17.51 -30.81 -23.67
C PRO A 473 18.39 -31.92 -23.08
N ASN A 474 18.70 -31.81 -21.80
CA ASN A 474 19.47 -32.82 -21.10
C ASN A 474 18.48 -33.81 -20.51
N THR A 475 18.15 -34.83 -21.31
CA THR A 475 17.19 -35.89 -20.96
C THR A 475 17.49 -36.53 -19.60
N ASN A 476 18.77 -36.66 -19.24
CA ASN A 476 19.18 -37.23 -17.95
C ASN A 476 18.80 -36.33 -16.76
N LEU A 477 18.77 -35.01 -16.95
CA LEU A 477 18.44 -34.03 -15.92
C LEU A 477 16.91 -33.92 -15.75
N GLU A 478 16.16 -34.04 -16.84
CA GLU A 478 14.70 -34.17 -16.81
C GLU A 478 14.24 -35.49 -16.18
N GLU A 479 14.93 -36.60 -16.45
CA GLU A 479 14.67 -37.88 -15.75
C GLU A 479 14.98 -37.79 -14.26
N LEU A 480 16.04 -37.08 -13.87
CA LEU A 480 16.41 -36.86 -12.47
C LEU A 480 15.37 -36.00 -11.74
N PHE A 481 14.84 -34.95 -12.38
CA PHE A 481 13.75 -34.16 -11.80
C PHE A 481 12.46 -34.96 -11.68
N LYS A 482 12.12 -35.77 -12.70
CA LYS A 482 10.96 -36.67 -12.63
C LYS A 482 11.07 -37.71 -11.52
N THR A 483 12.27 -38.14 -11.14
CA THR A 483 12.47 -39.09 -10.04
C THR A 483 12.44 -38.46 -8.65
N VAL A 484 12.59 -37.13 -8.56
CA VAL A 484 12.49 -36.38 -7.29
C VAL A 484 11.07 -35.83 -7.07
N GLU A 485 10.33 -35.59 -8.16
CA GLU A 485 8.93 -35.14 -8.12
C GLU A 485 7.91 -36.30 -8.01
N SER A 486 8.38 -37.55 -8.13
CA SER A 486 7.67 -38.79 -7.80
C SER A 486 7.99 -39.25 -6.39
#